data_AF-A0A8T5XVX5-F1
#
_entry.id   AF-A0A8T5XVX5-F1
#
_cell.length_a   1.000
_cell.length_b   1.000
_cell.length_c   1.000
_cell.angle_alpha   90.00
_cell.angle_beta   90.00
_cell.angle_gamma   90.00
#
_symmetry.space_group_name_H-M   'P 1'
#
loop_
_entity.id
_entity.type
_entity.pdbx_description
1 polymer ?
#
loop_
_entity_poly.entity_id
_entity_poly.type
_entity_poly.pdbx_seq_one_letter_code
_entity_poly.pdbx_strand_id
1 'polypeptide(L)'
;MDKKDFKKEIGFVPPGVMVSESFGDNFQDILSKYHHEIWSEGVIPLKYRYLIALATAVFDKNETRAKLEMNKALKYGANKEEIIEVLKQQVWMKGAPTLVQIAPLIKYLENKTKS
;
A
#
# COMPACT_ATOMS: atom_id res chain seq x y z
N MET A 1 -16.55 6.94 8.24
CA MET A 1 -16.37 5.59 7.69
C MET A 1 -16.12 4.66 8.88
N ASP A 2 -17.00 3.69 9.09
CA ASP A 2 -16.97 2.81 10.28
C ASP A 2 -15.93 1.69 10.08
N LYS A 3 -15.46 1.02 11.16
CA LYS A 3 -14.59 -0.18 11.10
C LYS A 3 -14.99 -1.20 10.03
N LYS A 4 -16.30 -1.40 9.82
CA LYS A 4 -16.88 -2.30 8.82
C LYS A 4 -16.52 -1.86 7.40
N ASP A 5 -16.53 -0.56 7.14
CA ASP A 5 -16.18 0.00 5.83
C ASP A 5 -14.69 -0.20 5.53
N PHE A 6 -13.80 0.07 6.51
CA PHE A 6 -12.36 -0.23 6.37
C PHE A 6 -12.12 -1.71 6.08
N LYS A 7 -12.73 -2.60 6.87
CA LYS A 7 -12.58 -4.05 6.67
C LYS A 7 -13.08 -4.48 5.28
N LYS A 8 -14.14 -3.88 4.76
CA LYS A 8 -14.70 -4.16 3.42
C LYS A 8 -13.80 -3.65 2.30
N GLU A 9 -13.23 -2.46 2.42
CA GLU A 9 -12.44 -1.83 1.34
C GLU A 9 -11.01 -2.39 1.25
N ILE A 10 -10.34 -2.53 2.39
CA ILE A 10 -8.91 -2.85 2.46
C ILE A 10 -8.60 -4.22 3.09
N GLY A 11 -9.63 -4.96 3.52
CA GLY A 11 -9.51 -6.33 4.02
C GLY A 11 -9.14 -6.48 5.50
N PHE A 12 -8.81 -5.38 6.18
CA PHE A 12 -8.52 -5.33 7.61
C PHE A 12 -8.82 -3.94 8.18
N VAL A 13 -8.83 -3.79 9.51
CA VAL A 13 -8.97 -2.48 10.17
C VAL A 13 -7.58 -1.97 10.56
N PRO A 14 -7.15 -0.77 10.13
CA PRO A 14 -5.83 -0.25 10.49
C PRO A 14 -5.69 -0.09 12.01
N PRO A 15 -4.54 -0.48 12.61
CA PRO A 15 -4.33 -0.34 14.05
C PRO A 15 -4.54 1.08 14.58
N GLY A 16 -4.12 2.10 13.83
CA GLY A 16 -4.35 3.50 14.19
C GLY A 16 -5.84 3.86 14.33
N VAL A 17 -6.73 3.24 13.54
CA VAL A 17 -8.19 3.43 13.68
C VAL A 17 -8.70 2.76 14.95
N MET A 18 -8.18 1.59 15.32
CA MET A 18 -8.56 0.91 16.56
C MET A 18 -8.13 1.70 17.80
N VAL A 19 -6.96 2.33 17.78
CA VAL A 19 -6.48 3.17 18.89
C VAL A 19 -7.13 4.56 18.86
N SER A 20 -7.53 5.07 17.68
CA SER A 20 -8.16 6.40 17.55
C SER A 20 -9.44 6.57 18.36
N GLU A 21 -10.20 5.50 18.57
CA GLU A 21 -11.39 5.50 19.43
C GLU A 21 -11.05 5.79 20.89
N SER A 22 -9.86 5.38 21.36
CA SER A 22 -9.38 5.70 22.70
C SER A 22 -9.00 7.18 22.86
N PHE A 23 -8.88 7.93 21.75
CA PHE A 23 -8.59 9.36 21.72
C PHE A 23 -9.85 10.22 21.44
N GLY A 24 -11.03 9.60 21.29
CA GLY A 24 -12.33 10.25 21.13
C GLY A 24 -12.83 10.34 19.68
N ASP A 25 -14.15 10.42 19.53
CA ASP A 25 -14.88 10.31 18.26
C ASP A 25 -14.40 11.30 17.19
N ASN A 26 -14.07 12.54 17.60
CA ASN A 26 -13.55 13.56 16.69
C ASN A 26 -12.26 13.13 15.97
N PHE A 27 -11.39 12.40 16.67
CA PHE A 27 -10.10 11.98 16.11
C PHE A 27 -10.27 10.86 15.07
N GLN A 28 -11.16 9.89 15.34
CA GLN A 28 -11.51 8.84 14.40
C GLN A 28 -12.16 9.40 13.12
N ASP A 29 -13.08 10.37 13.27
CA ASP A 29 -13.75 11.01 12.15
C ASP A 29 -12.77 11.78 11.25
N ILE A 30 -11.82 12.50 11.84
CA ILE A 30 -10.77 13.21 11.08
C ILE A 30 -9.93 12.21 10.28
N LEU A 31 -9.47 11.12 10.90
CA LEU A 31 -8.68 10.09 10.21
C LEU A 31 -9.46 9.42 9.08
N SER A 32 -10.75 9.15 9.31
CA SER A 32 -11.63 8.59 8.30
C SER A 32 -11.81 9.53 7.10
N LYS A 33 -12.05 10.82 7.34
CA LYS A 33 -12.21 11.82 6.27
C LYS A 33 -10.91 11.97 5.48
N TYR A 34 -9.78 12.04 6.18
CA TYR A 34 -8.48 12.13 5.54
C TYR A 34 -8.15 10.88 4.71
N HIS A 35 -8.44 9.68 5.21
CA HIS A 35 -8.28 8.46 4.42
C HIS A 35 -9.10 8.51 3.13
N HIS A 36 -10.37 8.92 3.22
CA HIS A 36 -11.23 9.04 2.04
C HIS A 36 -10.71 10.09 1.05
N GLU A 37 -10.26 11.25 1.54
CA GLU A 37 -9.66 12.30 0.70
C GLU A 37 -8.44 11.79 -0.08
N ILE A 38 -7.55 11.04 0.58
CA ILE A 38 -6.32 10.53 -0.05
C ILE A 38 -6.60 9.39 -1.04
N TRP A 39 -7.58 8.53 -0.76
CA TRP A 39 -7.81 7.29 -1.51
C TRP A 39 -9.08 7.29 -2.38
N SER A 40 -9.78 8.42 -2.47
CA SER A 40 -10.87 8.62 -3.44
C SER A 40 -10.32 8.94 -4.84
N GLU A 41 -11.20 8.85 -5.85
CA GLU A 41 -10.87 9.24 -7.22
C GLU A 41 -10.34 10.68 -7.28
N GLY A 42 -9.38 10.92 -8.15
CA GLY A 42 -8.77 12.24 -8.33
C GLY A 42 -7.77 12.21 -9.49
N VAL A 43 -6.95 13.25 -9.62
CA VAL A 43 -6.11 13.48 -10.81
C VAL A 43 -5.15 12.33 -11.10
N ILE A 44 -4.52 11.76 -10.06
CA ILE A 44 -3.66 10.58 -10.21
C ILE A 44 -4.53 9.33 -10.03
N PRO A 45 -4.62 8.43 -11.02
CA PRO A 45 -5.31 7.15 -10.86
C PRO A 45 -4.81 6.35 -9.65
N LEU A 46 -5.73 5.64 -8.98
CA LEU A 46 -5.41 4.90 -7.76
C LEU A 46 -4.28 3.89 -7.94
N LYS A 47 -4.17 3.23 -9.10
CA LYS A 47 -3.06 2.31 -9.38
C LYS A 47 -1.69 2.99 -9.19
N TYR A 48 -1.53 4.22 -9.67
CA TYR A 48 -0.28 4.96 -9.55
C TYR A 48 -0.04 5.46 -8.12
N ARG A 49 -1.09 5.85 -7.38
CA ARG A 49 -0.94 6.21 -5.96
C ARG A 49 -0.48 5.01 -5.13
N TYR A 50 -1.01 3.82 -5.39
CA TYR A 50 -0.55 2.60 -4.71
C TYR A 50 0.84 2.15 -5.13
N LEU A 51 1.27 2.39 -6.38
CA LEU A 51 2.65 2.19 -6.81
C LEU A 51 3.62 3.16 -6.09
N ILE A 52 3.22 4.42 -5.88
CA ILE A 52 3.98 5.38 -5.05
C ILE A 52 4.04 4.89 -3.59
N ALA A 53 2.93 4.45 -3.02
CA ALA A 53 2.90 3.92 -1.66
C ALA A 53 3.76 2.65 -1.50
N LEU A 54 3.80 1.79 -2.52
CA LEU A 54 4.70 0.64 -2.61
C LEU A 54 6.17 1.09 -2.57
N ALA A 55 6.53 2.09 -3.39
CA ALA A 55 7.88 2.65 -3.40
C ALA A 55 8.28 3.16 -2.01
N THR A 56 7.42 3.92 -1.34
CA THR A 56 7.66 4.41 0.03
C THR A 56 7.83 3.27 1.03
N ALA A 57 7.00 2.24 0.97
CA ALA A 57 7.10 1.09 1.88
C ALA A 57 8.41 0.30 1.67
N VAL A 58 8.86 0.13 0.43
CA VAL A 58 10.16 -0.47 0.11
C VAL A 58 11.29 0.44 0.59
N PHE A 59 11.17 1.75 0.41
CA PHE A 59 12.16 2.70 0.89
C PHE A 59 12.33 2.60 2.42
N ASP A 60 11.23 2.46 3.16
CA ASP A 60 11.17 2.31 4.62
C ASP A 60 11.53 0.90 5.13
N LYS A 61 11.90 -0.04 4.25
CA LYS A 61 12.18 -1.44 4.63
C LYS A 61 11.00 -2.17 5.28
N ASN A 62 9.78 -1.77 4.95
CA ASN A 62 8.56 -2.33 5.53
C ASN A 62 7.91 -3.35 4.58
N GLU A 63 8.31 -4.62 4.70
CA GLU A 63 7.86 -5.70 3.81
C GLU A 63 6.33 -5.91 3.88
N THR A 64 5.76 -5.92 5.09
CA THR A 64 4.32 -6.10 5.29
C THR A 64 3.52 -5.00 4.59
N ARG A 65 3.95 -3.75 4.73
CA ARG A 65 3.32 -2.62 4.04
C ARG A 65 3.53 -2.70 2.53
N ALA A 66 4.72 -3.08 2.08
CA ALA A 66 5.00 -3.23 0.65
C ALA A 66 4.10 -4.29 -0.01
N LYS A 67 3.91 -5.45 0.63
CA LYS A 67 2.95 -6.48 0.16
C LYS A 67 1.52 -5.95 0.11
N LEU A 68 1.11 -5.19 1.12
CA LEU A 68 -0.22 -4.57 1.15
C LEU A 68 -0.41 -3.60 -0.02
N GLU A 69 0.50 -2.66 -0.23
CA GLU A 69 0.36 -1.67 -1.30
C GLU A 69 0.51 -2.28 -2.69
N MET A 70 1.34 -3.32 -2.83
CA MET A 70 1.41 -4.13 -4.05
C MET A 70 0.04 -4.76 -4.37
N ASN A 71 -0.63 -5.38 -3.40
CA ASN A 71 -1.96 -5.97 -3.61
C ASN A 71 -3.00 -4.92 -4.02
N LYS A 72 -2.95 -3.72 -3.43
CA LYS A 72 -3.86 -2.64 -3.81
C LYS A 72 -3.55 -2.13 -5.21
N ALA A 73 -2.28 -1.93 -5.57
CA ALA A 73 -1.89 -1.55 -6.92
C ALA A 73 -2.43 -2.55 -7.95
N LEU A 74 -2.25 -3.85 -7.73
CA LEU A 74 -2.81 -4.92 -8.57
C LEU A 74 -4.34 -4.84 -8.65
N LYS A 75 -5.02 -4.71 -7.49
CA LYS A 75 -6.49 -4.58 -7.41
C LYS A 75 -7.02 -3.43 -8.26
N TYR A 76 -6.28 -2.31 -8.34
CA TYR A 76 -6.67 -1.13 -9.12
C TYR A 76 -6.09 -1.10 -10.54
N GLY A 77 -5.55 -2.22 -11.03
CA GLY A 77 -5.18 -2.39 -12.43
C GLY A 77 -3.72 -2.10 -12.76
N ALA A 78 -2.82 -2.08 -11.76
CA ALA A 78 -1.38 -2.16 -12.05
C ALA A 78 -1.02 -3.55 -12.57
N ASN A 79 -0.12 -3.63 -13.54
CA ASN A 79 0.41 -4.90 -14.05
C ASN A 79 1.75 -5.28 -13.39
N LYS A 80 2.25 -6.47 -13.71
CA LYS A 80 3.51 -6.99 -13.17
C LYS A 80 4.69 -6.10 -13.55
N GLU A 81 4.70 -5.61 -14.79
CA GLU A 81 5.77 -4.80 -15.37
C GLU A 81 5.90 -3.46 -14.62
N GLU A 82 4.79 -2.77 -14.36
CA GLU A 82 4.73 -1.53 -13.58
C GLU A 82 5.29 -1.74 -12.15
N ILE A 83 4.94 -2.85 -11.50
CA ILE A 83 5.46 -3.17 -10.16
C ILE A 83 6.97 -3.44 -10.20
N ILE A 84 7.44 -4.22 -11.17
CA ILE A 84 8.86 -4.52 -11.33
C ILE A 84 9.66 -3.24 -11.61
N GLU A 85 9.12 -2.31 -12.40
CA GLU A 85 9.76 -1.03 -12.68
C GLU A 85 9.94 -0.18 -11.41
N VAL A 86 8.91 -0.10 -10.56
CA VAL A 86 9.01 0.57 -9.26
C VAL A 86 10.07 -0.08 -8.37
N LEU A 87 10.12 -1.41 -8.29
CA LEU A 87 11.12 -2.10 -7.48
C LEU A 87 12.54 -1.87 -7.99
N LYS A 88 12.76 -1.88 -9.31
CA LYS A 88 14.05 -1.53 -9.93
C LYS A 88 14.46 -0.10 -9.58
N GLN A 89 13.52 0.84 -9.64
CA GLN A 89 13.76 2.22 -9.22
C GLN A 89 14.22 2.28 -7.77
N GLN A 90 13.62 1.51 -6.85
CA GLN A 90 14.07 1.50 -5.45
C GLN A 90 15.47 0.93 -5.27
N VAL A 91 15.87 -0.05 -6.07
CA VAL A 91 17.27 -0.54 -6.10
C VAL A 91 18.22 0.56 -6.56
N TRP A 92 17.84 1.35 -7.58
CA TRP A 92 18.64 2.50 -8.00
C TRP A 92 18.78 3.54 -6.90
N MET A 93 17.67 3.87 -6.22
CA MET A 93 17.65 4.92 -5.17
C MET A 93 18.41 4.56 -3.90
N LYS A 94 18.54 3.27 -3.56
CA LYS A 94 19.13 2.80 -2.29
C LYS A 94 20.35 1.88 -2.47
N GLY A 95 20.70 1.55 -3.70
CA GLY A 95 21.82 0.67 -4.04
C GLY A 95 21.52 -0.84 -3.92
N ALA A 96 22.54 -1.62 -4.25
CA ALA A 96 22.49 -3.08 -4.39
C ALA A 96 21.91 -3.85 -3.18
N PRO A 97 22.11 -3.46 -1.90
CA PRO A 97 21.53 -4.18 -0.76
C PRO A 97 19.99 -4.29 -0.81
N THR A 98 19.33 -3.36 -1.50
CA THR A 98 17.86 -3.39 -1.70
C THR A 98 17.39 -4.62 -2.47
N LEU A 99 18.25 -5.25 -3.29
CA LEU A 99 17.91 -6.48 -4.01
C LEU A 99 17.52 -7.61 -3.04
N VAL A 100 18.26 -7.76 -1.93
CA VAL A 100 17.96 -8.76 -0.90
C VAL A 100 16.62 -8.45 -0.23
N GLN A 101 16.34 -7.17 0.01
CA GLN A 101 15.12 -6.70 0.64
C GLN A 101 13.87 -6.96 -0.24
N ILE A 102 13.98 -6.79 -1.56
CA ILE A 102 12.83 -6.95 -2.48
C ILE A 102 12.64 -8.39 -2.97
N ALA A 103 13.62 -9.29 -2.78
CA ALA A 103 13.50 -10.70 -3.16
C ALA A 103 12.20 -11.39 -2.67
N PRO A 104 11.79 -11.26 -1.39
CA PRO A 104 10.50 -11.82 -0.94
C PRO A 104 9.29 -11.18 -1.62
N LEU A 105 9.36 -9.91 -2.02
CA LEU A 105 8.29 -9.20 -2.75
C LEU A 105 8.17 -9.70 -4.18
N ILE A 106 9.28 -9.96 -4.86
CA ILE A 106 9.29 -10.55 -6.21
C ILE A 106 8.66 -11.94 -6.18
N LYS A 107 9.08 -12.80 -5.24
CA LYS A 107 8.49 -14.14 -5.06
C LYS A 107 6.99 -14.06 -4.75
N TYR A 108 6.58 -13.09 -3.94
CA TYR A 108 5.18 -12.85 -3.63
C TYR A 108 4.37 -12.44 -4.87
N LEU A 109 4.90 -11.51 -5.69
CA LEU A 109 4.28 -11.07 -6.93
C LEU A 109 4.10 -12.23 -7.93
N GLU A 110 5.13 -13.06 -8.11
CA GLU A 110 5.06 -14.21 -9.02
C GLU A 110 3.98 -15.21 -8.62
N ASN A 111 3.80 -15.47 -7.33
CA ASN A 111 2.75 -16.35 -6.84
C ASN A 111 1.35 -15.78 -7.09
N LYS A 112 1.20 -14.45 -7.10
CA LYS A 112 -0.06 -13.76 -7.36
C LYS A 112 -0.44 -13.74 -8.84
N THR A 113 0.53 -13.73 -9.74
CA THR A 113 0.30 -13.62 -11.19
C THR A 113 0.30 -14.97 -11.91
N LYS A 114 0.50 -16.09 -11.19
CA LYS A 114 0.42 -17.47 -11.72
C LYS A 114 -0.98 -18.09 -11.62
N SER A 115 -1.91 -17.41 -10.96
CA SER A 115 -3.35 -17.75 -10.89
C SER A 115 -4.14 -16.94 -11.89
#